data_AF-A0A150JIJ9-F1
#
_entry.id   AF-A0A150JIJ9-F1
#
_cell.length_a   1.000
_cell.length_b   1.000
_cell.length_c   1.000
_cell.angle_alpha   90.00
_cell.angle_beta   90.00
_cell.angle_gamma   90.00
#
_symmetry.space_group_name_H-M   'P 1'
#
loop_
_entity.id
_entity.type
_entity.pdbx_description
1 polymer ?
#
loop_
_entity_poly.entity_id
_entity_poly.type
_entity_poly.pdbx_seq_one_letter_code
_entity_poly.pdbx_strand_id
1 'polypeptide(L)'
;MAVTDYTIATLGSHSSLQILKGAKDEGFKTLCIAKKGSEKVYKSFGVADEIISVDHFKELFDLQDELLKRNTILIPHGSFIAYMKIEDFKNLKVMYFGNKDVLEWESARDLERKWLTDANIKIPRIFDKPENIDRPVIVKFYGAKGGMGYFLAKDTDDFYEKIADHINEKYVIQEYIIGVPAYFHYFYSLLNNELEIMSFDKRYESNVDSIGRISARDQFALKKIDPSYVVVGNIPITVRESLLPEIFGMGERVIEKSKQLISERGLFGPFCLEGVITPEAEIYIFEISARIVAGTNLFEPYSPYTYIKYGKPMSTGRRIALEIKNAINKGKLLDIVC
;
A
#
# COMPACT_ATOMS: atom_id res chain seq x y z
N MET A 1 27.65 -13.07 9.48
CA MET A 1 26.61 -13.89 8.81
C MET A 1 26.55 -13.45 7.36
N ALA A 2 26.53 -14.40 6.44
CA ALA A 2 26.37 -14.11 5.02
C ALA A 2 24.88 -13.92 4.68
N VAL A 3 24.58 -13.20 3.61
CA VAL A 3 23.21 -13.02 3.09
C VAL A 3 22.51 -14.37 2.85
N THR A 4 23.28 -15.38 2.42
CA THR A 4 22.81 -16.74 2.15
C THR A 4 22.35 -17.51 3.39
N ASP A 5 22.66 -17.00 4.59
CA ASP A 5 22.22 -17.58 5.87
C ASP A 5 20.78 -17.18 6.24
N TYR A 6 20.21 -16.22 5.49
CA TYR A 6 18.87 -15.68 5.67
C TYR A 6 17.97 -16.04 4.49
N THR A 7 16.67 -16.17 4.79
CA THR A 7 15.62 -16.41 3.79
C THR A 7 14.66 -15.25 3.78
N ILE A 8 14.43 -14.63 2.63
CA ILE A 8 13.35 -13.65 2.47
C ILE A 8 12.07 -14.39 2.11
N ALA A 9 11.01 -14.19 2.90
CA ALA A 9 9.72 -14.82 2.67
C ALA A 9 8.58 -13.80 2.60
N THR A 10 7.53 -14.17 1.86
CA THR A 10 6.28 -13.41 1.82
C THR A 10 5.11 -14.34 1.47
N LEU A 11 3.89 -13.87 1.71
CA LEU A 11 2.70 -14.54 1.20
C LEU A 11 2.66 -14.47 -0.32
N GLY A 12 2.19 -15.54 -0.95
CA GLY A 12 1.94 -15.59 -2.38
C GLY A 12 0.70 -14.78 -2.75
N SER A 13 0.82 -13.45 -2.75
CA SER A 13 -0.21 -12.51 -3.21
C SER A 13 0.37 -11.12 -3.52
N HIS A 14 -0.47 -10.18 -3.97
CA HIS A 14 -0.23 -8.73 -4.04
C HIS A 14 1.04 -8.25 -4.79
N SER A 15 2.21 -8.31 -4.16
CA SER A 15 3.50 -7.84 -4.70
C SER A 15 4.64 -8.86 -4.54
N SER A 16 4.30 -10.11 -4.21
CA SER A 16 5.24 -11.20 -3.94
C SER A 16 6.19 -11.51 -5.08
N LEU A 17 5.75 -11.43 -6.34
CA LEU A 17 6.65 -11.68 -7.50
C LEU A 17 7.84 -10.71 -7.50
N GLN A 18 7.57 -9.41 -7.31
CA GLN A 18 8.58 -8.36 -7.26
C GLN A 18 9.47 -8.48 -6.01
N ILE A 19 8.87 -8.76 -4.84
CA ILE A 19 9.61 -8.95 -3.58
C ILE A 19 10.61 -10.10 -3.70
N LEU A 20 10.14 -11.26 -4.15
CA LEU A 20 10.96 -12.46 -4.24
C LEU A 20 12.01 -12.34 -5.36
N LYS A 21 11.65 -11.74 -6.50
CA LYS A 21 12.63 -11.45 -7.56
C LYS A 21 13.74 -10.52 -7.07
N GLY A 22 13.38 -9.44 -6.37
CA GLY A 22 14.33 -8.50 -5.78
C GLY A 22 15.23 -9.14 -4.72
N ALA A 23 14.69 -10.06 -3.92
CA ALA A 23 15.46 -10.85 -2.96
C ALA A 23 16.50 -11.75 -3.64
N LYS A 24 16.12 -12.46 -4.72
CA LYS A 24 17.06 -13.25 -5.52
C LYS A 24 18.17 -12.39 -6.12
N ASP A 25 17.84 -11.22 -6.64
CA ASP A 25 18.82 -10.30 -7.24
C ASP A 25 19.85 -9.77 -6.24
N GLU A 26 19.52 -9.76 -4.95
CA GLU A 26 20.44 -9.41 -3.87
C GLU A 26 21.13 -10.61 -3.22
N GLY A 27 20.81 -11.84 -3.65
CA GLY A 27 21.48 -13.08 -3.26
C GLY A 27 20.85 -13.83 -2.08
N PHE A 28 19.61 -13.51 -1.71
CA PHE A 28 18.88 -14.23 -0.66
C PHE A 28 18.26 -15.52 -1.18
N LYS A 29 18.12 -16.50 -0.29
CA LYS A 29 17.15 -17.59 -0.49
C LYS A 29 15.74 -17.04 -0.39
N THR A 30 14.82 -17.59 -1.17
CA THR A 30 13.46 -17.07 -1.28
C THR A 30 12.39 -18.13 -1.00
N LEU A 31 11.42 -17.76 -0.18
CA LEU A 31 10.33 -18.64 0.23
C LEU A 31 8.97 -17.97 -0.03
N CYS A 32 8.10 -18.63 -0.78
CA CYS A 32 6.73 -18.19 -1.00
C CYS A 32 5.74 -19.03 -0.19
N ILE A 33 4.89 -18.37 0.61
CA ILE A 33 3.78 -19.04 1.33
C ILE A 33 2.52 -18.86 0.49
N ALA A 34 2.21 -19.83 -0.37
CA ALA A 34 1.16 -19.73 -1.37
C ALA A 34 -0.12 -20.45 -0.93
N LYS A 35 -1.29 -19.92 -1.31
CA LYS A 35 -2.54 -20.67 -1.16
C LYS A 35 -2.53 -21.90 -2.05
N LYS A 36 -3.05 -23.03 -1.56
CA LYS A 36 -3.23 -24.23 -2.38
C LYS A 36 -3.96 -23.89 -3.69
N GLY A 37 -3.38 -24.32 -4.81
CA GLY A 37 -3.85 -24.02 -6.17
C GLY A 37 -3.19 -22.80 -6.83
N SER A 38 -2.51 -21.94 -6.08
CA SER A 38 -1.83 -20.74 -6.61
C SER A 38 -0.33 -20.92 -6.84
N GLU A 39 0.25 -22.06 -6.46
CA GLU A 39 1.69 -22.34 -6.50
C GLU A 39 2.26 -22.25 -7.91
N LYS A 40 1.45 -22.63 -8.93
CA LYS A 40 1.86 -22.62 -10.33
C LYS A 40 2.36 -21.25 -10.77
N VAL A 41 1.80 -20.16 -10.23
CA VAL A 41 2.23 -18.79 -10.54
C VAL A 41 3.70 -18.60 -10.15
N TYR A 42 4.03 -18.89 -8.90
CA TYR A 42 5.37 -18.69 -8.35
C TYR A 42 6.41 -19.63 -8.96
N LYS A 43 6.01 -20.88 -9.24
CA LYS A 43 6.85 -21.86 -9.96
C LYS A 43 7.14 -21.40 -11.39
N SER A 44 6.12 -20.90 -12.11
CA SER A 44 6.27 -20.48 -13.49
C SER A 44 7.17 -19.27 -13.66
N PHE A 45 7.14 -18.32 -12.71
CA PHE A 45 8.03 -17.15 -12.74
C PHE A 45 9.42 -17.44 -12.16
N GLY A 46 9.63 -18.58 -11.50
CA GLY A 46 10.93 -18.98 -10.94
C GLY A 46 11.44 -18.07 -9.81
N VAL A 47 10.56 -17.28 -9.19
CA VAL A 47 10.94 -16.26 -8.20
C VAL A 47 11.15 -16.82 -6.79
N ALA A 48 10.64 -18.01 -6.49
CA ALA A 48 10.76 -18.66 -5.19
C ALA A 48 11.65 -19.90 -5.28
N ASP A 49 12.59 -20.07 -4.36
CA ASP A 49 13.39 -21.29 -4.22
C ASP A 49 12.61 -22.39 -3.51
N GLU A 50 11.83 -22.01 -2.49
CA GLU A 50 10.92 -22.88 -1.77
C GLU A 50 9.48 -22.33 -1.84
N ILE A 51 8.50 -23.23 -1.83
CA ILE A 51 7.08 -22.86 -1.76
C ILE A 51 6.44 -23.74 -0.68
N ILE A 52 5.83 -23.09 0.32
CA ILE A 52 4.97 -23.75 1.31
C ILE A 52 3.52 -23.48 0.91
N SER A 53 2.74 -24.55 0.73
CA SER A 53 1.32 -24.46 0.39
C SER A 53 0.48 -24.46 1.66
N VAL A 54 -0.44 -23.49 1.78
CA VAL A 54 -1.40 -23.35 2.90
C VAL A 54 -2.82 -23.30 2.38
N ASP A 55 -3.81 -23.73 3.15
CA ASP A 55 -5.23 -23.54 2.80
C ASP A 55 -5.66 -22.08 3.01
N HIS A 56 -5.17 -21.49 4.10
CA HIS A 56 -5.42 -20.10 4.50
C HIS A 56 -4.12 -19.41 4.89
N PHE A 57 -3.97 -18.13 4.52
CA PHE A 57 -2.77 -17.36 4.88
C PHE A 57 -2.56 -17.21 6.40
N LYS A 58 -3.59 -17.41 7.22
CA LYS A 58 -3.47 -17.42 8.68
C LYS A 58 -2.58 -18.55 9.21
N GLU A 59 -2.41 -19.63 8.45
CA GLU A 59 -1.48 -20.71 8.80
C GLU A 59 -0.01 -20.24 8.84
N LEU A 60 0.29 -19.03 8.35
CA LEU A 60 1.58 -18.36 8.59
C LEU A 60 2.01 -18.42 10.08
N PHE A 61 1.06 -18.26 11.01
CA PHE A 61 1.35 -18.27 12.44
C PHE A 61 1.70 -19.66 12.98
N ASP A 62 1.25 -20.73 12.31
CA ASP A 62 1.56 -22.11 12.67
C ASP A 62 2.94 -22.54 12.12
N LEU A 63 3.41 -21.87 11.06
CA LEU A 63 4.71 -22.12 10.43
C LEU A 63 5.90 -21.45 11.13
N GLN A 64 5.69 -20.70 12.22
CA GLN A 64 6.74 -19.86 12.82
C GLN A 64 8.01 -20.63 13.20
N ASP A 65 7.88 -21.82 13.80
CA ASP A 65 9.03 -22.64 14.18
C ASP A 65 9.85 -23.09 12.95
N GLU A 66 9.18 -23.37 11.84
CA GLU A 66 9.80 -23.72 10.58
C GLU A 66 10.53 -22.51 9.94
N LEU A 67 9.89 -21.33 10.00
CA LEU A 67 10.45 -20.08 9.49
C LEU A 67 11.65 -19.59 10.31
N LEU A 68 11.61 -19.75 11.63
CA LEU A 68 12.72 -19.43 12.53
C LEU A 68 13.96 -20.27 12.24
N LYS A 69 13.81 -21.58 11.99
CA LYS A 69 14.91 -22.47 11.61
C LYS A 69 15.62 -22.05 10.32
N ARG A 70 14.94 -21.27 9.46
CA ARG A 70 15.46 -20.75 8.19
C ARG A 70 16.01 -19.32 8.27
N ASN A 71 16.08 -18.74 9.47
CA ASN A 71 16.38 -17.31 9.68
C ASN A 71 15.51 -16.43 8.77
N THR A 72 14.21 -16.72 8.72
CA THR A 72 13.30 -16.06 7.78
C THR A 72 13.06 -14.61 8.17
N ILE A 73 13.12 -13.71 7.19
CA ILE A 73 12.68 -12.32 7.28
C ILE A 73 11.42 -12.19 6.41
N LEU A 74 10.28 -11.93 7.07
CA LEU A 74 8.99 -11.73 6.42
C LEU A 74 8.87 -10.32 5.88
N ILE A 75 8.47 -10.20 4.61
CA ILE A 75 8.20 -8.92 3.96
C ILE A 75 6.68 -8.70 3.90
N PRO A 76 6.13 -7.75 4.65
CA PRO A 76 4.70 -7.48 4.66
C PRO A 76 4.24 -6.75 3.39
N HIS A 77 2.99 -7.00 3.00
CA HIS A 77 2.30 -6.28 1.92
C HIS A 77 0.78 -6.28 2.15
N GLY A 78 -0.01 -5.73 1.22
CA GLY A 78 -1.47 -5.54 1.33
C GLY A 78 -2.22 -6.73 1.95
N SER A 79 -2.01 -7.93 1.41
CA SER A 79 -2.72 -9.15 1.86
C SER A 79 -2.47 -9.58 3.30
N PHE A 80 -1.38 -9.15 3.96
CA PHE A 80 -1.14 -9.50 5.36
C PHE A 80 -2.25 -8.96 6.27
N ILE A 81 -2.65 -7.70 6.06
CA ILE A 81 -3.70 -7.05 6.87
C ILE A 81 -5.10 -7.42 6.39
N ALA A 82 -5.26 -7.71 5.10
CA ALA A 82 -6.55 -8.11 4.56
C ALA A 82 -7.03 -9.49 5.08
N TYR A 83 -6.11 -10.39 5.41
CA TYR A 83 -6.43 -11.78 5.77
C TYR A 83 -6.12 -12.15 7.23
N MET A 84 -5.44 -11.29 7.99
CA MET A 84 -5.01 -11.59 9.37
C MET A 84 -5.35 -10.42 10.29
N LYS A 85 -5.49 -10.70 11.58
CA LYS A 85 -5.73 -9.65 12.57
C LYS A 85 -4.41 -9.02 12.99
N ILE A 86 -4.41 -7.72 13.24
CA ILE A 86 -3.23 -6.98 13.71
C ILE A 86 -2.69 -7.58 15.02
N GLU A 87 -3.59 -8.04 15.90
CA GLU A 87 -3.25 -8.71 17.15
C GLU A 87 -2.43 -10.00 16.93
N ASP A 88 -2.65 -10.72 15.83
CA ASP A 88 -1.89 -11.93 15.52
C ASP A 88 -0.41 -11.58 15.23
N PHE A 89 -0.12 -10.38 14.71
CA PHE A 89 1.25 -9.92 14.43
C PHE A 89 2.03 -9.49 15.67
N LYS A 90 1.37 -9.07 16.75
CA LYS A 90 2.05 -8.68 18.00
C LYS A 90 2.83 -9.85 18.59
N ASN A 91 2.31 -11.06 18.45
CA ASN A 91 2.92 -12.30 18.94
C ASN A 91 3.82 -13.01 17.92
N LEU A 92 4.05 -12.39 16.74
CA LEU A 92 4.88 -12.97 15.69
C LEU A 92 6.36 -12.96 16.12
N LYS A 93 6.95 -14.15 16.19
CA LYS A 93 8.36 -14.38 16.58
C LYS A 93 9.34 -14.31 15.41
N VAL A 94 8.85 -14.56 14.20
CA VAL A 94 9.64 -14.51 12.97
C VAL A 94 9.99 -13.04 12.67
N MET A 95 11.23 -12.78 12.23
CA MET A 95 11.66 -11.43 11.89
C MET A 95 10.71 -10.82 10.85
N TYR A 96 10.20 -9.63 11.15
CA TYR A 96 9.31 -8.87 10.29
C TYR A 96 10.03 -7.63 9.80
N PHE A 97 10.19 -7.42 8.49
CA PHE A 97 10.77 -6.19 7.96
C PHE A 97 9.75 -5.04 8.02
N GLY A 98 10.15 -3.92 8.63
CA GLY A 98 9.28 -2.78 8.87
C GLY A 98 8.89 -2.65 10.35
N ASN A 99 8.04 -1.68 10.65
CA ASN A 99 7.59 -1.41 12.01
C ASN A 99 6.17 -1.96 12.25
N LYS A 100 6.04 -3.02 13.06
CA LYS A 100 4.75 -3.62 13.43
C LYS A 100 3.80 -2.63 14.12
N ASP A 101 4.32 -1.62 14.82
CA ASP A 101 3.50 -0.62 15.52
C ASP A 101 2.67 0.24 14.54
N VAL A 102 3.15 0.39 13.30
CA VAL A 102 2.47 1.21 12.27
C VAL A 102 1.21 0.52 11.72
N LEU A 103 1.10 -0.81 11.85
CA LEU A 103 -0.04 -1.59 11.36
C LEU A 103 -1.38 -1.10 11.93
N GLU A 104 -1.38 -0.75 13.22
CA GLU A 104 -2.58 -0.22 13.89
C GLU A 104 -2.99 1.13 13.28
N TRP A 105 -2.00 2.01 13.07
CA TRP A 105 -2.20 3.36 12.55
C TRP A 105 -2.69 3.39 11.09
N GLU A 106 -2.22 2.49 10.23
CA GLU A 106 -2.71 2.43 8.84
C GLU A 106 -4.07 1.73 8.70
N SER A 107 -4.46 0.91 9.69
CA SER A 107 -5.72 0.16 9.62
C SER A 107 -6.92 0.91 10.20
N ALA A 108 -6.67 1.82 11.14
CA ALA A 108 -7.68 2.60 11.84
C ALA A 108 -7.76 4.00 11.21
N ARG A 109 -8.86 4.27 10.49
CA ARG A 109 -9.08 5.53 9.74
C ARG A 109 -8.92 6.79 10.60
N ASP A 110 -9.29 6.72 11.86
CA ASP A 110 -9.17 7.80 12.85
C ASP A 110 -7.71 8.07 13.24
N LEU A 111 -6.92 7.02 13.48
CA LEU A 111 -5.48 7.14 13.73
C LEU A 111 -4.73 7.61 12.48
N GLU A 112 -5.05 7.04 11.32
CA GLU A 112 -4.50 7.42 10.02
C GLU A 112 -4.74 8.91 9.74
N ARG A 113 -5.99 9.37 9.92
CA ARG A 113 -6.37 10.78 9.75
C ARG A 113 -5.62 11.68 10.72
N LYS A 114 -5.50 11.27 11.99
CA LYS A 114 -4.71 12.00 12.98
C LYS A 114 -3.25 12.13 12.54
N TRP A 115 -2.65 11.04 12.06
CA TRP A 115 -1.27 11.03 11.59
C TRP A 115 -1.05 11.99 10.41
N LEU A 116 -1.89 11.91 9.38
CA LEU A 116 -1.79 12.78 8.20
C LEU A 116 -2.05 14.26 8.56
N THR A 117 -3.04 14.52 9.42
CA THR A 117 -3.35 15.90 9.88
C THR A 117 -2.19 16.48 10.68
N ASP A 118 -1.68 15.74 11.66
CA ASP A 118 -0.58 16.20 12.51
C ASP A 118 0.74 16.33 11.72
N ALA A 119 0.89 15.59 10.61
CA ALA A 119 1.98 15.71 9.65
C ALA A 119 1.80 16.87 8.65
N ASN A 120 0.76 17.70 8.82
CA ASN A 120 0.45 18.80 7.91
C ASN A 120 0.33 18.32 6.45
N ILE A 121 -0.37 17.21 6.26
CA ILE A 121 -0.75 16.69 4.94
C ILE A 121 -2.15 17.17 4.62
N LYS A 122 -2.32 17.72 3.42
CA LYS A 122 -3.62 18.16 2.94
C LYS A 122 -4.48 16.92 2.67
N ILE A 123 -5.59 16.80 3.39
CA ILE A 123 -6.52 15.67 3.28
C ILE A 123 -7.94 16.17 3.00
N PRO A 124 -8.80 15.38 2.32
CA PRO A 124 -10.18 15.76 2.10
C PRO A 124 -10.94 15.98 3.42
N ARG A 125 -11.88 16.92 3.41
CA ARG A 125 -12.79 17.17 4.55
C ARG A 125 -13.65 15.95 4.84
N ILE A 126 -13.90 15.68 6.12
CA ILE A 126 -14.89 14.70 6.56
C ILE A 126 -16.12 15.45 7.07
N PHE A 127 -17.29 14.89 6.78
CA PHE A 127 -18.57 15.40 7.24
C PHE A 127 -19.13 14.45 8.29
N ASP A 128 -19.39 14.98 9.50
CA ASP A 128 -19.90 14.18 10.61
C ASP A 128 -21.35 13.71 10.39
N LYS A 129 -22.12 14.46 9.59
CA LYS A 129 -23.52 14.19 9.30
C LYS A 129 -23.89 14.57 7.86
N PRO A 130 -24.85 13.88 7.23
CA PRO A 130 -25.32 14.19 5.87
C PRO A 130 -25.82 15.63 5.69
N GLU A 131 -26.37 16.24 6.73
CA GLU A 131 -26.89 17.62 6.69
C GLU A 131 -25.79 18.68 6.56
N ASN A 132 -24.53 18.29 6.79
CA ASN A 132 -23.39 19.18 6.63
C ASN A 132 -22.83 19.17 5.19
N ILE A 133 -23.38 18.35 4.29
CA ILE A 133 -22.91 18.24 2.90
C ILE A 133 -23.18 19.57 2.18
N ASP A 134 -22.10 20.27 1.82
CA ASP A 134 -22.11 21.57 1.13
C ASP A 134 -21.43 21.51 -0.25
N ARG A 135 -21.02 20.32 -0.70
CA ARG A 135 -20.26 20.05 -1.94
C ARG A 135 -20.33 18.56 -2.30
N PRO A 136 -19.85 18.14 -3.49
CA PRO A 136 -19.76 16.72 -3.83
C PRO A 136 -18.95 15.92 -2.81
N VAL A 137 -19.48 14.77 -2.41
CA VAL A 137 -18.87 13.84 -1.46
C VAL A 137 -18.82 12.43 -2.03
N ILE A 138 -17.85 11.65 -1.57
CA ILE A 138 -17.82 10.20 -1.70
C ILE A 138 -18.14 9.56 -0.35
N VAL A 139 -19.07 8.62 -0.37
CA VAL A 139 -19.44 7.83 0.81
C VAL A 139 -18.70 6.51 0.74
N LYS A 140 -17.84 6.28 1.73
CA LYS A 140 -16.99 5.09 1.82
C LYS A 140 -17.47 4.18 2.95
N PHE A 141 -17.83 2.95 2.64
CA PHE A 141 -18.18 1.95 3.64
C PHE A 141 -16.93 1.36 4.31
N TYR A 142 -17.08 0.97 5.59
CA TYR A 142 -16.03 0.28 6.33
C TYR A 142 -15.92 -1.19 5.88
N GLY A 143 -14.68 -1.69 5.82
CA GLY A 143 -14.39 -3.10 5.52
C GLY A 143 -13.52 -3.31 4.27
N ALA A 144 -13.13 -4.57 4.06
CA ALA A 144 -12.16 -4.97 3.03
C ALA A 144 -12.75 -5.12 1.61
N LYS A 145 -13.89 -4.48 1.32
CA LYS A 145 -14.60 -4.60 0.03
C LYS A 145 -13.89 -3.87 -1.13
N GLY A 146 -12.76 -3.19 -0.88
CA GLY A 146 -11.89 -2.61 -1.91
C GLY A 146 -12.62 -1.63 -2.83
N GLY A 147 -13.40 -0.69 -2.27
CA GLY A 147 -14.12 0.31 -3.04
C GLY A 147 -15.46 -0.13 -3.63
N MET A 148 -15.87 -1.39 -3.41
CA MET A 148 -17.21 -1.86 -3.79
C MET A 148 -18.28 -1.24 -2.89
N GLY A 149 -19.33 -0.71 -3.51
CA GLY A 149 -20.46 -0.05 -2.84
C GLY A 149 -20.24 1.44 -2.59
N TYR A 150 -19.05 2.00 -2.84
CA TYR A 150 -18.85 3.44 -2.67
C TYR A 150 -19.73 4.21 -3.66
N PHE A 151 -20.32 5.31 -3.21
CA PHE A 151 -21.16 6.15 -4.06
C PHE A 151 -20.84 7.63 -3.88
N LEU A 152 -21.15 8.41 -4.91
CA LEU A 152 -21.06 9.86 -4.85
C LEU A 152 -22.42 10.44 -4.48
N ALA A 153 -22.42 11.47 -3.64
CA ALA A 153 -23.59 12.29 -3.37
C ALA A 153 -23.26 13.76 -3.64
N LYS A 154 -24.17 14.46 -4.33
CA LYS A 154 -23.99 15.89 -4.63
C LYS A 154 -24.51 16.81 -3.51
N ASP A 155 -25.48 16.33 -2.73
CA ASP A 155 -26.17 17.03 -1.65
C ASP A 155 -26.77 16.03 -0.65
N THR A 156 -27.43 16.54 0.40
CA THR A 156 -28.06 15.74 1.47
C THR A 156 -29.20 14.86 0.94
N ASP A 157 -30.00 15.34 0.00
CA ASP A 157 -31.14 14.58 -0.54
C ASP A 157 -30.66 13.38 -1.36
N ASP A 158 -29.69 13.59 -2.25
CA ASP A 158 -29.04 12.55 -3.06
C ASP A 158 -28.33 11.51 -2.17
N PHE A 159 -27.78 11.94 -1.03
CA PHE A 159 -27.24 11.02 -0.03
C PHE A 159 -28.31 10.08 0.53
N TYR A 160 -29.45 10.62 0.98
CA TYR A 160 -30.51 9.80 1.58
C TYR A 160 -31.19 8.87 0.59
N GLU A 161 -31.29 9.27 -0.69
CA GLU A 161 -31.77 8.40 -1.76
C GLU A 161 -30.87 7.17 -1.93
N LYS A 162 -29.55 7.37 -1.98
CA LYS A 162 -28.58 6.30 -2.26
C LYS A 162 -28.24 5.43 -1.05
N ILE A 163 -28.26 5.98 0.16
CA ILE A 163 -27.96 5.22 1.39
C ILE A 163 -29.10 4.27 1.77
N ALA A 164 -30.30 4.41 1.19
CA ALA A 164 -31.48 3.61 1.52
C ALA A 164 -31.23 2.09 1.34
N ASP A 165 -30.35 1.72 0.41
CA ASP A 165 -29.95 0.33 0.16
C ASP A 165 -28.86 -0.19 1.14
N HIS A 166 -28.33 0.68 2.02
CA HIS A 166 -27.15 0.43 2.87
C HIS A 166 -27.30 0.90 4.34
N ILE A 167 -28.53 1.03 4.85
CA ILE A 167 -28.86 1.67 6.15
C ILE A 167 -28.06 1.10 7.36
N ASN A 168 -27.67 -0.17 7.31
CA ASN A 168 -26.97 -0.84 8.40
C ASN A 168 -25.43 -0.84 8.25
N GLU A 169 -24.88 -0.30 7.16
CA GLU A 169 -23.44 -0.27 6.93
C GLU A 169 -22.81 0.96 7.57
N LYS A 170 -21.71 0.78 8.32
CA LYS A 170 -20.91 1.91 8.81
C LYS A 170 -20.24 2.58 7.62
N TYR A 171 -20.26 3.91 7.56
CA TYR A 171 -19.67 4.69 6.47
C TYR A 171 -18.95 5.96 6.96
N VAL A 172 -18.16 6.56 6.07
CA VAL A 172 -17.58 7.89 6.21
C VAL A 172 -17.98 8.75 5.01
N ILE A 173 -18.38 9.99 5.27
CA ILE A 173 -18.69 10.99 4.24
C ILE A 173 -17.45 11.86 4.06
N GLN A 174 -16.83 11.78 2.89
CA GLN A 174 -15.59 12.47 2.57
C GLN A 174 -15.81 13.40 1.37
N GLU A 175 -15.24 14.61 1.41
CA GLU A 175 -15.18 15.51 0.26
C GLU A 175 -14.62 14.80 -0.98
N TYR A 176 -15.34 14.90 -2.09
CA TYR A 176 -14.88 14.38 -3.37
C TYR A 176 -14.02 15.42 -4.07
N ILE A 177 -12.70 15.19 -4.07
CA ILE A 177 -11.74 16.09 -4.70
C ILE A 177 -11.66 15.77 -6.20
N ILE A 178 -11.96 16.77 -7.03
CA ILE A 178 -11.88 16.65 -8.49
C ILE A 178 -10.42 16.84 -8.92
N GLY A 179 -9.81 15.76 -9.39
CA GLY A 179 -8.41 15.74 -9.80
C GLY A 179 -8.02 14.41 -10.43
N VAL A 180 -6.74 14.26 -10.77
CA VAL A 180 -6.20 12.99 -11.28
C VAL A 180 -5.66 12.15 -10.13
N PRO A 181 -6.05 10.86 -10.00
CA PRO A 181 -5.48 9.98 -8.99
C PRO A 181 -3.97 9.78 -9.22
N ALA A 182 -3.19 9.86 -8.15
CA ALA A 182 -1.76 9.64 -8.15
C ALA A 182 -1.34 8.96 -6.84
N TYR A 183 -0.51 7.93 -6.98
CA TYR A 183 -0.03 7.10 -5.89
C TYR A 183 1.48 7.28 -5.80
N PHE A 184 1.94 7.81 -4.67
CA PHE A 184 3.33 8.21 -4.48
C PHE A 184 4.07 7.14 -3.71
N HIS A 185 4.92 6.36 -4.39
CA HIS A 185 5.69 5.28 -3.76
C HIS A 185 7.00 5.80 -3.21
N TYR A 186 7.19 5.62 -1.91
CA TYR A 186 8.40 6.01 -1.20
C TYR A 186 9.12 4.80 -0.63
N PHE A 187 10.39 5.00 -0.29
CA PHE A 187 11.16 4.13 0.59
C PHE A 187 11.95 4.98 1.57
N TYR A 188 11.80 4.74 2.87
CA TYR A 188 12.64 5.38 3.88
C TYR A 188 13.65 4.40 4.45
N SER A 189 14.93 4.68 4.26
CA SER A 189 16.04 3.91 4.82
C SER A 189 16.32 4.35 6.24
N LEU A 190 16.00 3.51 7.21
CA LEU A 190 16.36 3.75 8.61
C LEU A 190 17.88 3.70 8.81
N LEU A 191 18.59 2.89 8.02
CA LEU A 191 20.05 2.74 8.13
C LEU A 191 20.81 4.02 7.75
N ASN A 192 20.28 4.78 6.79
CA ASN A 192 20.93 5.94 6.22
C ASN A 192 20.19 7.26 6.50
N ASN A 193 19.01 7.20 7.16
CA ASN A 193 18.12 8.34 7.39
C ASN A 193 17.77 9.07 6.08
N GLU A 194 17.41 8.32 5.04
CA GLU A 194 17.17 8.86 3.69
C GLU A 194 15.78 8.45 3.18
N LEU A 195 15.02 9.45 2.72
CA LEU A 195 13.79 9.25 1.96
C LEU A 195 14.09 9.16 0.46
N GLU A 196 13.48 8.19 -0.20
CA GLU A 196 13.60 7.97 -1.63
C GLU A 196 12.22 7.94 -2.28
N ILE A 197 12.08 8.61 -3.42
CA ILE A 197 10.94 8.41 -4.33
C ILE A 197 11.26 7.19 -5.20
N MET A 198 10.43 6.16 -5.08
CA MET A 198 10.60 4.91 -5.81
C MET A 198 9.89 4.97 -7.16
N SER A 199 8.65 5.43 -7.21
CA SER A 199 7.87 5.51 -8.45
C SER A 199 6.49 6.15 -8.22
N PHE A 200 5.73 6.31 -9.29
CA PHE A 200 4.35 6.79 -9.25
C PHE A 200 3.46 5.92 -10.13
N ASP A 201 2.25 5.64 -9.68
CA ASP A 201 1.23 5.02 -10.53
C ASP A 201 -0.13 5.72 -10.38
N LYS A 202 -1.06 5.30 -11.25
CA LYS A 202 -2.49 5.49 -11.11
C LYS A 202 -3.11 4.10 -10.97
N ARG A 203 -3.85 3.84 -9.88
CA ARG A 203 -4.69 2.63 -9.79
C ARG A 203 -5.68 2.58 -10.96
N TYR A 204 -5.86 1.38 -11.49
CA TYR A 204 -6.83 1.10 -12.55
C TYR A 204 -7.99 0.33 -11.95
N GLU A 205 -9.18 0.92 -12.00
CA GLU A 205 -10.32 0.55 -11.16
C GLU A 205 -11.58 0.24 -11.99
N SER A 206 -12.27 -0.84 -11.63
CA SER A 206 -13.48 -1.31 -12.29
C SER A 206 -14.71 -1.09 -11.41
N ASN A 207 -15.80 -0.51 -11.92
CA ASN A 207 -16.06 -0.07 -13.29
C ASN A 207 -15.74 1.41 -13.55
N VAL A 208 -15.28 2.19 -12.55
CA VAL A 208 -15.19 3.66 -12.64
C VAL A 208 -14.35 4.14 -13.83
N ASP A 209 -13.21 3.51 -14.14
CA ASP A 209 -12.38 3.90 -15.29
C ASP A 209 -12.98 3.49 -16.65
N SER A 210 -14.00 2.63 -16.65
CA SER A 210 -14.67 2.17 -17.88
C SER A 210 -15.89 3.02 -18.25
N ILE A 211 -16.48 3.75 -17.30
CA ILE A 211 -17.71 4.56 -17.51
C ILE A 211 -17.47 5.62 -18.59
N GLY A 212 -16.29 6.26 -18.61
CA GLY A 212 -15.91 7.24 -19.63
C GLY A 212 -15.85 6.69 -21.07
N ARG A 213 -15.90 5.36 -21.25
CA ARG A 213 -15.97 4.72 -22.57
C ARG A 213 -17.40 4.62 -23.11
N ILE A 214 -18.39 4.86 -22.27
CA ILE A 214 -19.82 4.84 -22.60
C ILE A 214 -20.23 6.28 -22.89
N SER A 215 -20.92 6.53 -24.01
CA SER A 215 -21.39 7.89 -24.32
C SER A 215 -22.36 8.38 -23.24
N ALA A 216 -22.41 9.69 -22.98
CA ALA A 216 -23.34 10.25 -21.99
C ALA A 216 -24.79 9.81 -22.25
N ARG A 217 -25.21 9.76 -23.53
CA ARG A 217 -26.54 9.28 -23.93
C ARG A 217 -26.79 7.84 -23.47
N ASP A 218 -25.82 6.95 -23.66
CA ASP A 218 -25.98 5.54 -23.31
C ASP A 218 -25.90 5.32 -21.80
N GLN A 219 -25.12 6.13 -21.07
CA GLN A 219 -25.09 6.09 -19.60
C GLN A 219 -26.47 6.36 -18.99
N PHE A 220 -27.24 7.32 -19.53
CA PHE A 220 -28.62 7.57 -19.09
C PHE A 220 -29.61 6.47 -19.49
N ALA A 221 -29.33 5.70 -20.55
CA ALA A 221 -30.20 4.64 -21.05
C ALA A 221 -29.99 3.31 -20.29
N LEU A 222 -28.79 3.08 -19.77
CA LEU A 222 -28.43 1.88 -19.03
C LEU A 222 -28.96 1.96 -17.60
N LYS A 223 -29.68 0.92 -17.15
CA LYS A 223 -30.18 0.83 -15.77
C LYS A 223 -29.01 0.46 -14.83
N LYS A 224 -28.81 1.26 -13.77
CA LYS A 224 -27.85 1.02 -12.68
C LYS A 224 -26.39 0.84 -13.15
N ILE A 225 -25.74 1.93 -13.56
CA ILE A 225 -24.27 2.00 -13.67
C ILE A 225 -23.75 2.74 -12.44
N ASP A 226 -23.80 2.06 -11.30
CA ASP A 226 -23.20 2.61 -10.09
C ASP A 226 -21.67 2.47 -10.19
N PRO A 227 -20.91 3.54 -9.90
CA PRO A 227 -19.46 3.49 -9.94
C PRO A 227 -18.94 2.53 -8.87
N SER A 228 -17.96 1.70 -9.25
CA SER A 228 -17.23 0.81 -8.37
C SER A 228 -15.74 1.09 -8.52
N TYR A 229 -15.02 1.06 -7.41
CA TYR A 229 -13.59 1.39 -7.32
C TYR A 229 -12.75 0.14 -7.06
N VAL A 230 -13.20 -1.03 -7.55
CA VAL A 230 -12.49 -2.30 -7.37
C VAL A 230 -11.21 -2.28 -8.19
N VAL A 231 -10.07 -2.35 -7.51
CA VAL A 231 -8.75 -2.32 -8.14
C VAL A 231 -8.53 -3.57 -9.00
N VAL A 232 -8.24 -3.36 -10.29
CA VAL A 232 -7.95 -4.43 -11.27
C VAL A 232 -6.53 -4.38 -11.82
N GLY A 233 -5.84 -3.23 -11.67
CA GLY A 233 -4.49 -3.05 -12.16
C GLY A 233 -3.91 -1.70 -11.77
N ASN A 234 -2.82 -1.32 -12.44
CA ASN A 234 -2.09 -0.08 -12.21
C ASN A 234 -1.59 0.45 -13.55
N ILE A 235 -1.46 1.77 -13.70
CA ILE A 235 -0.94 2.45 -14.88
C ILE A 235 0.28 3.29 -14.47
N PRO A 236 1.44 3.16 -15.14
CA PRO A 236 2.62 3.93 -14.78
C PRO A 236 2.43 5.40 -15.16
N ILE A 237 2.84 6.30 -14.27
CA ILE A 237 2.86 7.73 -14.55
C ILE A 237 4.21 8.34 -14.16
N THR A 238 4.50 9.50 -14.74
CA THR A 238 5.45 10.45 -14.16
C THR A 238 4.68 11.70 -13.76
N VAL A 239 5.16 12.40 -12.74
CA VAL A 239 4.56 13.66 -12.31
C VAL A 239 5.29 14.82 -12.97
N ARG A 240 4.63 15.98 -13.06
CA ARG A 240 5.32 17.22 -13.41
C ARG A 240 6.45 17.45 -12.40
N GLU A 241 7.67 17.67 -12.89
CA GLU A 241 8.88 17.74 -12.03
C GLU A 241 8.76 18.80 -10.92
N SER A 242 8.08 19.92 -11.19
CA SER A 242 7.82 20.96 -10.19
C SER A 242 6.96 20.52 -9.00
N LEU A 243 6.34 19.34 -9.04
CA LEU A 243 5.60 18.76 -7.92
C LEU A 243 6.50 17.94 -6.98
N LEU A 244 7.69 17.52 -7.45
CA LEU A 244 8.59 16.69 -6.67
C LEU A 244 9.00 17.32 -5.33
N PRO A 245 9.27 18.65 -5.21
CA PRO A 245 9.58 19.24 -3.92
C PRO A 245 8.49 19.04 -2.87
N GLU A 246 7.22 19.22 -3.23
CA GLU A 246 6.11 18.98 -2.30
C GLU A 246 5.93 17.49 -2.02
N ILE A 247 6.08 16.63 -3.03
CA ILE A 247 6.02 15.16 -2.87
C ILE A 247 7.11 14.67 -1.88
N PHE A 248 8.34 15.15 -2.02
CA PHE A 248 9.40 14.89 -1.04
C PHE A 248 9.03 15.40 0.35
N GLY A 249 8.60 16.66 0.45
CA GLY A 249 8.23 17.28 1.71
C GLY A 249 7.09 16.54 2.44
N MET A 250 6.08 16.04 1.71
CA MET A 250 5.02 15.22 2.30
C MET A 250 5.56 13.93 2.91
N GLY A 251 6.44 13.21 2.20
CA GLY A 251 7.07 12.00 2.70
C GLY A 251 7.87 12.24 3.98
N GLU A 252 8.68 13.31 4.00
CA GLU A 252 9.49 13.69 5.18
C GLU A 252 8.60 14.00 6.38
N ARG A 253 7.55 14.82 6.21
CA ARG A 253 6.64 15.17 7.30
C ARG A 253 5.91 13.95 7.87
N VAL A 254 5.49 13.02 7.03
CA VAL A 254 4.85 11.76 7.44
C VAL A 254 5.79 10.92 8.29
N ILE A 255 7.04 10.76 7.87
CA ILE A 255 8.07 10.02 8.60
C ILE A 255 8.37 10.69 9.93
N GLU A 256 8.65 11.99 9.95
CA GLU A 256 8.96 12.70 11.20
C GLU A 256 7.80 12.65 12.19
N LYS A 257 6.56 12.77 11.71
CA LYS A 257 5.39 12.66 12.57
C LYS A 257 5.19 11.25 13.12
N SER A 258 5.50 10.22 12.33
CA SER A 258 5.40 8.83 12.78
C SER A 258 6.32 8.51 13.96
N LYS A 259 7.51 9.13 14.01
CA LYS A 259 8.45 8.99 15.14
C LYS A 259 7.89 9.54 16.46
N GLN A 260 7.02 10.53 16.37
CA GLN A 260 6.38 11.18 17.52
C GLN A 260 5.12 10.45 17.98
N LEU A 261 4.34 9.95 17.03
CA LEU A 261 3.01 9.38 17.29
C LEU A 261 3.03 7.86 17.53
N ILE A 262 3.91 7.13 16.83
CA ILE A 262 3.84 5.67 16.73
C ILE A 262 4.89 5.01 17.62
N SER A 263 6.17 5.18 17.30
CA SER A 263 7.30 4.74 18.12
C SER A 263 8.58 5.43 17.67
N GLU A 264 9.66 5.38 18.45
CA GLU A 264 10.92 6.10 18.16
C GLU A 264 11.49 5.79 16.76
N ARG A 265 11.31 4.55 16.27
CA ARG A 265 11.72 4.14 14.92
C ARG A 265 10.83 4.70 13.82
N GLY A 266 9.58 5.04 14.13
CA GLY A 266 8.58 5.55 13.20
C GLY A 266 8.32 4.61 12.02
N LEU A 267 7.82 5.19 10.93
CA LEU A 267 7.64 4.56 9.64
C LEU A 267 9.00 4.42 8.94
N PHE A 268 9.33 3.21 8.49
CA PHE A 268 10.47 2.95 7.61
C PHE A 268 10.20 1.82 6.63
N GLY A 269 11.06 1.72 5.62
CA GLY A 269 10.83 0.84 4.47
C GLY A 269 9.86 1.47 3.46
N PRO A 270 9.17 0.65 2.65
CA PRO A 270 8.27 1.12 1.62
C PRO A 270 6.97 1.67 2.21
N PHE A 271 6.47 2.78 1.66
CA PHE A 271 5.13 3.28 1.94
C PHE A 271 4.56 4.01 0.73
N CYS A 272 3.26 4.26 0.73
CA CYS A 272 2.57 4.99 -0.32
C CYS A 272 1.66 6.06 0.27
N LEU A 273 1.71 7.27 -0.28
CA LEU A 273 0.65 8.26 -0.08
C LEU A 273 -0.31 8.18 -1.28
N GLU A 274 -1.58 7.96 -1.00
CA GLU A 274 -2.61 7.74 -2.01
C GLU A 274 -3.46 9.01 -2.10
N GLY A 275 -3.46 9.64 -3.27
CA GLY A 275 -4.04 10.96 -3.39
C GLY A 275 -4.55 11.32 -4.78
N VAL A 276 -4.94 12.58 -4.89
CA VAL A 276 -5.34 13.21 -6.14
C VAL A 276 -4.62 14.54 -6.31
N ILE A 277 -4.36 14.89 -7.57
CA ILE A 277 -3.75 16.17 -7.95
C ILE A 277 -4.83 17.02 -8.64
N THR A 278 -5.12 18.19 -8.09
CA THR A 278 -6.14 19.12 -8.62
C THR A 278 -5.62 19.89 -9.84
N PRO A 279 -6.50 20.58 -10.61
CA PRO A 279 -6.08 21.48 -11.68
C PRO A 279 -5.10 22.59 -11.23
N GLU A 280 -5.23 23.03 -9.97
CA GLU A 280 -4.37 24.03 -9.32
C GLU A 280 -3.04 23.43 -8.84
N ALA A 281 -2.78 22.16 -9.15
CA ALA A 281 -1.61 21.39 -8.76
C ALA A 281 -1.47 21.18 -7.24
N GLU A 282 -2.58 21.22 -6.52
CA GLU A 282 -2.62 20.85 -5.11
C GLU A 282 -2.75 19.33 -4.96
N ILE A 283 -2.05 18.77 -3.97
CA ILE A 283 -2.09 17.33 -3.70
C ILE A 283 -2.92 17.08 -2.45
N TYR A 284 -3.98 16.30 -2.60
CA TYR A 284 -4.82 15.84 -1.49
C TYR A 284 -4.59 14.35 -1.27
N ILE A 285 -4.17 13.97 -0.07
CA ILE A 285 -3.98 12.56 0.33
C ILE A 285 -5.24 12.07 1.01
N PHE A 286 -5.81 10.98 0.51
CA PHE A 286 -6.98 10.35 1.14
C PHE A 286 -6.58 9.21 2.07
N GLU A 287 -5.51 8.47 1.77
CA GLU A 287 -5.06 7.29 2.52
C GLU A 287 -3.52 7.17 2.48
N ILE A 288 -2.93 6.49 3.48
CA ILE A 288 -1.52 6.08 3.54
C ILE A 288 -1.43 4.57 3.71
N SER A 289 -0.71 3.93 2.79
CA SER A 289 -0.31 2.53 2.94
C SER A 289 1.10 2.47 3.50
N ALA A 290 1.28 2.01 4.74
CA ALA A 290 2.57 2.00 5.43
C ALA A 290 3.49 0.81 5.06
N ARG A 291 3.29 0.27 3.85
CA ARG A 291 3.97 -0.91 3.30
C ARG A 291 4.11 -0.76 1.78
N ILE A 292 4.70 -1.75 1.13
CA ILE A 292 4.70 -1.88 -0.33
C ILE A 292 3.27 -2.03 -0.87
N VAL A 293 2.92 -1.28 -1.92
CA VAL A 293 1.63 -1.31 -2.63
C VAL A 293 1.75 -1.97 -4.01
N ALA A 294 0.63 -2.41 -4.58
CA ALA A 294 0.58 -3.10 -5.87
C ALA A 294 1.09 -2.26 -7.05
N GLY A 295 0.96 -0.93 -6.99
CA GLY A 295 1.46 0.01 -7.99
C GLY A 295 2.96 -0.13 -8.28
N THR A 296 3.73 -0.57 -7.29
CA THR A 296 5.17 -0.83 -7.46
C THR A 296 5.48 -1.96 -8.45
N ASN A 297 4.53 -2.88 -8.70
CA ASN A 297 4.73 -4.04 -9.59
C ASN A 297 5.00 -3.65 -11.05
N LEU A 298 4.61 -2.44 -11.47
CA LEU A 298 4.89 -1.91 -12.82
C LEU A 298 6.38 -1.69 -13.07
N PHE A 299 7.16 -1.51 -12.00
CA PHE A 299 8.53 -1.01 -12.05
C PHE A 299 9.54 -2.12 -11.79
N GLU A 300 9.25 -3.31 -12.32
CA GLU A 300 10.22 -4.39 -12.45
C GLU A 300 10.83 -4.33 -13.87
N PRO A 301 12.13 -4.00 -14.03
CA PRO A 301 13.12 -4.01 -12.96
C PRO A 301 13.49 -2.60 -12.42
N TYR A 302 12.93 -1.50 -12.95
CA TYR A 302 13.12 -0.14 -12.42
C TYR A 302 11.99 0.83 -12.79
N SER A 303 11.99 2.01 -12.15
CA SER A 303 11.24 3.20 -12.56
C SER A 303 12.19 4.26 -13.15
N PRO A 304 11.67 5.32 -13.80
CA PRO A 304 12.50 6.45 -14.21
C PRO A 304 13.33 7.04 -13.05
N TYR A 305 12.73 7.17 -11.86
CA TYR A 305 13.36 7.77 -10.69
C TYR A 305 14.45 6.88 -10.10
N THR A 306 14.18 5.57 -9.96
CA THR A 306 15.19 4.66 -9.40
C THR A 306 16.32 4.42 -10.37
N TYR A 307 16.06 4.43 -11.69
CA TYR A 307 17.13 4.33 -12.67
C TYR A 307 18.07 5.54 -12.64
N ILE A 308 17.53 6.77 -12.49
CA ILE A 308 18.34 7.99 -12.33
C ILE A 308 19.21 7.91 -11.06
N LYS A 309 18.64 7.50 -9.92
CA LYS A 309 19.38 7.43 -8.66
C LYS A 309 20.45 6.33 -8.65
N TYR A 310 20.13 5.14 -9.15
CA TYR A 310 20.97 3.95 -8.96
C TYR A 310 21.84 3.60 -10.18
N GLY A 311 21.49 4.07 -11.38
CA GLY A 311 22.14 3.69 -12.64
C GLY A 311 22.01 2.19 -12.99
N LYS A 312 21.17 1.45 -12.25
CA LYS A 312 20.95 0.01 -12.40
C LYS A 312 19.50 -0.33 -12.03
N PRO A 313 19.00 -1.51 -12.42
CA PRO A 313 17.64 -1.90 -12.10
C PRO A 313 17.39 -1.94 -10.59
N MET A 314 16.37 -1.24 -10.12
CA MET A 314 15.99 -1.15 -8.71
C MET A 314 14.47 -0.99 -8.57
N SER A 315 13.77 -2.12 -8.42
CA SER A 315 12.37 -2.16 -8.02
C SER A 315 12.23 -1.95 -6.50
N THR A 316 11.03 -1.67 -6.00
CA THR A 316 10.79 -1.55 -4.56
C THR A 316 11.08 -2.87 -3.83
N GLY A 317 10.72 -4.00 -4.43
CA GLY A 317 11.07 -5.33 -3.92
C GLY A 317 12.58 -5.54 -3.77
N ARG A 318 13.36 -5.14 -4.79
CA ARG A 318 14.82 -5.18 -4.72
C ARG A 318 15.38 -4.20 -3.70
N ARG A 319 14.80 -3.00 -3.56
CA ARG A 319 15.23 -1.99 -2.60
C ARG A 319 15.06 -2.46 -1.15
N ILE A 320 13.99 -3.19 -0.84
CA ILE A 320 13.78 -3.85 0.45
C ILE A 320 14.91 -4.86 0.71
N ALA A 321 15.18 -5.76 -0.24
CA ALA A 321 16.24 -6.76 -0.10
C ALA A 321 17.63 -6.11 0.07
N LEU A 322 17.89 -5.02 -0.66
CA LEU A 322 19.14 -4.26 -0.52
C LEU A 322 19.27 -3.62 0.87
N GLU A 323 18.18 -3.11 1.45
CA GLU A 323 18.19 -2.59 2.82
C GLU A 323 18.57 -3.68 3.82
N ILE A 324 17.93 -4.85 3.71
CA ILE A 324 18.18 -6.00 4.58
C ILE A 324 19.64 -6.46 4.45
N LYS A 325 20.15 -6.57 3.22
CA LYS A 325 21.54 -6.95 2.95
C LYS A 325 22.52 -5.95 3.57
N ASN A 326 22.26 -4.66 3.42
CA ASN A 326 23.08 -3.61 4.02
C ASN A 326 23.03 -3.67 5.56
N ALA A 327 21.87 -3.95 6.15
CA ALA A 327 21.73 -4.11 7.59
C ALA A 327 22.54 -5.31 8.10
N ILE A 328 22.45 -6.47 7.44
CA ILE A 328 23.23 -7.67 7.77
C ILE A 328 24.73 -7.37 7.71
N ASN A 329 25.19 -6.76 6.61
CA ASN A 329 26.60 -6.43 6.42
C ASN A 329 27.13 -5.43 7.46
N LYS A 330 26.28 -4.53 7.95
CA LYS A 330 26.60 -3.54 8.99
C LYS A 330 26.37 -4.06 10.41
N GLY A 331 25.87 -5.29 10.59
CA GLY A 331 25.49 -5.82 11.92
C GLY A 331 24.29 -5.12 12.56
N LYS A 332 23.43 -4.48 11.75
CA LYS A 332 22.28 -3.65 12.14
C LYS A 332 20.93 -4.25 11.76
N LEU A 333 20.84 -5.57 11.55
CA LEU A 333 19.59 -6.21 11.12
C LEU A 333 18.44 -5.95 12.09
N LEU A 334 18.71 -6.00 13.41
CA LEU A 334 17.72 -5.79 14.46
C LEU A 334 17.11 -4.37 14.47
N ASP A 335 17.77 -3.39 13.83
CA ASP A 335 17.24 -2.02 13.76
C ASP A 335 16.01 -1.96 12.83
N ILE A 336 16.00 -2.79 11.78
CA ILE A 336 15.01 -2.76 10.69
C ILE A 336 14.04 -3.95 10.69
N VAL A 337 14.12 -4.82 11.69
CA VAL A 337 13.16 -5.90 11.90
C VAL A 337 12.51 -5.81 13.28
N CYS A 338 11.29 -6.33 13.39
CA CYS A 338 10.53 -6.44 14.63
C CYS A 338 10.12 -7.88 14.92
#